data_AF-R7ZI97-F1
#
_entry.id   AF-R7ZI97-F1
#
_cell.length_a   1.000
_cell.length_b   1.000
_cell.length_c   1.000
_cell.angle_alpha   90.00
_cell.angle_beta   90.00
_cell.angle_gamma   90.00
#
_symmetry.space_group_name_H-M   'P 1'
#
loop_
_entity.id
_entity.type
_entity.pdbx_description
1 polymer ?
#
loop_
_entity_poly.entity_id
_entity_poly.type
_entity_poly.pdbx_seq_one_letter_code
_entity_poly.pdbx_strand_id
1 'polypeptide(L)'
;MFCVIQKIQKKKLDEYGAAKELLIDTDTYTINGEEITEYIYHYSEERFERPILDAYKISIHHSYRENGKVKKKQWAICTMGYYEIVEYCFDDKVIKSVLDAKIAEMGIKKSQFYRMVYDKLNLLEDSIRVEYEETEEYKTHKEHQAILTTHRNTKREFEKLYGKDTYNRIYDVYGVVRNKEYLEQLIAAKGTAEKAQKAQEEYKRRSEKEQWKRFEEHFGKGGGSYSSTTNSNYNENEKTMLKEIYRMASKKFHPDACGDDGSKMKFLTKLKEQWGL
;
A
#
# COMPACT_ATOMS: atom_id res chain seq x y z
N MET A 1 -13.37 -37.92 -20.24
CA MET A 1 -14.30 -37.25 -19.31
C MET A 1 -14.60 -35.86 -19.84
N PHE A 2 -15.73 -35.26 -19.51
CA PHE A 2 -16.08 -33.92 -19.97
C PHE A 2 -16.90 -33.17 -18.92
N CYS A 3 -16.78 -31.84 -18.91
CA CYS A 3 -17.60 -30.98 -18.06
C CYS A 3 -19.01 -30.83 -18.65
N VAL A 4 -20.00 -30.86 -17.78
CA VAL A 4 -21.41 -30.55 -18.07
C VAL A 4 -21.86 -29.47 -17.11
N ILE A 5 -22.32 -28.37 -17.69
CA ILE A 5 -23.00 -27.29 -16.98
C ILE A 5 -24.47 -27.40 -17.35
N GLN A 6 -25.30 -27.71 -16.36
CA GLN A 6 -26.74 -27.83 -16.53
C GLN A 6 -27.44 -26.64 -15.89
N LYS A 7 -28.20 -25.90 -16.70
CA LYS A 7 -29.09 -24.84 -16.22
C LYS A 7 -30.25 -25.47 -15.42
N ILE A 8 -30.48 -24.93 -14.23
CA ILE A 8 -31.54 -25.29 -13.29
C ILE A 8 -32.15 -24.00 -12.70
N GLN A 9 -33.28 -24.10 -12.00
CA GLN A 9 -33.94 -22.97 -11.35
C GLN A 9 -33.79 -23.04 -9.82
N LYS A 10 -33.40 -21.92 -9.20
CA LYS A 10 -33.49 -21.73 -7.75
C LYS A 10 -34.96 -21.62 -7.34
N LYS A 11 -35.23 -21.99 -6.09
CA LYS A 11 -36.58 -21.85 -5.48
C LYS A 11 -36.84 -20.48 -4.88
N LYS A 12 -35.78 -19.73 -4.61
CA LYS A 12 -35.80 -18.42 -3.95
C LYS A 12 -34.92 -17.45 -4.72
N LEU A 13 -35.35 -16.20 -4.73
CA LEU A 13 -34.60 -15.06 -5.24
C LEU A 13 -33.30 -14.90 -4.46
N ASP A 14 -32.33 -14.24 -5.08
CA ASP A 14 -31.17 -13.74 -4.36
C ASP A 14 -31.57 -12.46 -3.62
N GLU A 15 -31.42 -12.46 -2.30
CA GLU A 15 -31.84 -11.36 -1.43
C GLU A 15 -30.78 -10.25 -1.34
N TYR A 16 -29.57 -10.50 -1.85
CA TYR A 16 -28.40 -9.65 -1.62
C TYR A 16 -27.90 -8.93 -2.87
N GLY A 17 -28.81 -8.24 -3.57
CA GLY A 17 -28.43 -7.28 -4.60
C GLY A 17 -27.53 -6.16 -4.07
N ALA A 18 -26.87 -5.43 -4.98
CA ALA A 18 -26.13 -4.24 -4.63
C ALA A 18 -27.08 -3.22 -3.95
N ALA A 19 -26.55 -2.47 -2.99
CA ALA A 19 -27.29 -1.38 -2.38
C ALA A 19 -27.54 -0.27 -3.41
N LYS A 20 -28.74 0.32 -3.38
CA LYS A 20 -29.13 1.38 -4.31
C LYS A 20 -28.39 2.68 -4.07
N GLU A 21 -28.02 2.96 -2.82
CA GLU A 21 -27.40 4.24 -2.45
C GLU A 21 -26.19 4.04 -1.53
N LEU A 22 -25.30 5.04 -1.59
CA LEU A 22 -24.22 5.25 -0.66
C LEU A 22 -24.57 6.47 0.21
N LEU A 23 -25.00 6.20 1.44
CA LEU A 23 -25.53 7.19 2.36
C LEU A 23 -24.42 7.79 3.23
N ILE A 24 -24.57 9.07 3.55
CA ILE A 24 -23.69 9.80 4.47
C ILE A 24 -24.32 9.73 5.85
N ASP A 25 -23.49 9.48 6.86
CA ASP A 25 -23.89 9.52 8.26
C ASP A 25 -22.80 10.22 9.08
N THR A 26 -23.07 10.46 10.36
CA THR A 26 -22.12 11.09 11.28
C THR A 26 -21.90 10.21 12.49
N ASP A 27 -20.64 10.00 12.85
CA ASP A 27 -20.25 9.41 14.12
C ASP A 27 -19.72 10.52 15.02
N THR A 28 -20.28 10.66 16.21
CA THR A 28 -19.89 11.71 17.17
C THR A 28 -19.46 11.08 18.48
N TYR A 29 -18.27 11.42 18.93
CA TYR A 29 -17.67 10.89 20.15
C TYR A 29 -16.82 11.96 20.85
N THR A 30 -16.49 11.74 22.11
CA THR A 30 -15.72 12.70 22.92
C THR A 30 -14.30 12.20 23.18
N ILE A 31 -13.30 13.03 22.92
CA ILE A 31 -11.89 12.78 23.31
C ILE A 31 -11.41 13.96 24.15
N ASN A 32 -10.89 13.68 25.36
CA ASN A 32 -10.34 14.70 26.26
C ASN A 32 -11.29 15.88 26.56
N GLY A 33 -12.61 15.65 26.53
CA GLY A 33 -13.64 16.67 26.75
C GLY A 33 -13.99 17.50 25.50
N GLU A 34 -13.36 17.24 24.35
CA GLU A 34 -13.74 17.79 23.05
C GLU A 34 -14.66 16.84 22.31
N GLU A 35 -15.79 17.36 21.81
CA GLU A 35 -16.68 16.61 20.91
C GLU A 35 -16.09 16.57 19.50
N ILE A 36 -15.96 15.38 18.95
CA ILE A 36 -15.44 15.12 17.62
C ILE A 36 -16.54 14.48 16.79
N THR A 37 -16.82 15.08 15.64
CA THR A 37 -17.71 14.51 14.63
C THR A 37 -16.90 14.05 13.43
N GLU A 38 -17.14 12.81 13.00
CA GLU A 38 -16.67 12.24 11.75
C GLU A 38 -17.83 12.03 10.77
N TYR A 39 -17.61 12.34 9.50
CA TYR A 39 -18.53 12.09 8.41
C TYR A 39 -18.23 10.72 7.82
N ILE A 40 -19.02 9.74 8.22
CA ILE A 40 -18.92 8.35 7.80
C ILE A 40 -19.92 8.08 6.67
N TYR A 41 -19.91 6.85 6.17
CA TYR A 41 -20.86 6.42 5.16
C TYR A 41 -21.25 4.96 5.38
N HIS A 42 -22.42 4.60 4.89
CA HIS A 42 -22.89 3.23 4.82
C HIS A 42 -23.71 3.02 3.56
N TYR A 43 -23.93 1.77 3.19
CA TYR A 43 -24.84 1.44 2.10
C TYR A 43 -26.29 1.53 2.57
N SER A 44 -27.21 1.86 1.66
CA SER A 44 -28.65 1.77 1.94
C SER A 44 -29.08 0.34 2.25
N GLU A 45 -30.13 0.20 3.07
CA GLU A 45 -30.82 -1.07 3.27
C GLU A 45 -31.57 -1.51 2.01
N GLU A 46 -32.07 -0.56 1.22
CA GLU A 46 -32.70 -0.85 -0.07
C GLU A 46 -31.66 -1.35 -1.08
N ARG A 47 -31.99 -2.48 -1.72
CA ARG A 47 -31.13 -3.20 -2.67
C ARG A 47 -31.84 -3.39 -4.00
N PHE A 48 -31.08 -3.61 -5.05
CA PHE A 48 -31.63 -4.03 -6.32
C PHE A 48 -32.24 -5.43 -6.22
N GLU A 49 -33.41 -5.60 -6.82
CA GLU A 49 -34.04 -6.92 -6.92
C GLU A 49 -33.28 -7.77 -7.94
N ARG A 50 -33.14 -9.05 -7.61
CA ARG A 50 -32.45 -10.05 -8.44
C ARG A 50 -33.44 -11.11 -8.95
N PRO A 51 -34.26 -10.80 -9.97
CA PRO A 51 -35.36 -11.67 -10.41
C PRO A 51 -34.88 -12.96 -11.09
N ILE A 52 -33.64 -13.02 -11.56
CA ILE A 52 -33.12 -14.17 -12.31
C ILE A 52 -32.84 -15.33 -11.36
N LEU A 53 -33.63 -16.40 -11.48
CA LEU A 53 -33.52 -17.62 -10.67
C LEU A 53 -32.60 -18.68 -11.28
N ASP A 54 -31.98 -18.38 -12.41
CA ASP A 54 -31.08 -19.29 -13.10
C ASP A 54 -29.90 -19.70 -12.20
N ALA A 55 -29.61 -20.99 -12.19
CA ALA A 55 -28.42 -21.55 -11.59
C ALA A 55 -27.85 -22.66 -12.46
N TYR A 56 -26.58 -22.96 -12.25
CA TYR A 56 -25.78 -23.76 -13.15
C TYR A 56 -25.06 -24.83 -12.35
N LYS A 57 -25.55 -26.08 -12.48
CA LYS A 57 -24.95 -27.24 -11.84
C LYS A 57 -23.75 -27.70 -12.68
N ILE A 58 -22.56 -27.57 -12.12
CA ILE A 58 -21.30 -27.97 -12.73
C ILE A 58 -21.00 -29.41 -12.31
N SER A 59 -20.73 -30.27 -13.29
CA SER A 59 -20.45 -31.68 -13.06
C SER A 59 -19.45 -32.24 -14.06
N ILE A 60 -18.67 -33.23 -13.65
CA ILE A 60 -17.80 -34.00 -14.54
C ILE A 60 -18.47 -35.33 -14.87
N HIS A 61 -18.60 -35.64 -16.15
CA HIS A 61 -19.16 -36.90 -16.63
C HIS A 61 -18.07 -37.79 -17.22
N HIS A 62 -18.16 -39.09 -16.88
CA HIS A 62 -17.36 -40.14 -17.48
C HIS A 62 -18.26 -41.27 -17.96
N SER A 63 -18.39 -41.40 -19.27
CA SER A 63 -18.98 -42.57 -19.91
C SER A 63 -17.86 -43.56 -20.25
N TYR A 64 -18.06 -44.84 -19.93
CA TYR A 64 -17.13 -45.93 -20.20
C TYR A 64 -17.90 -47.20 -20.54
N ARG A 65 -17.23 -48.23 -21.06
CA ARG A 65 -17.82 -49.56 -21.30
C ARG A 65 -17.24 -50.57 -20.32
N GLU A 66 -18.12 -51.40 -19.78
CA GLU A 66 -17.76 -52.55 -18.96
C GLU A 66 -18.59 -53.74 -19.41
N ASN A 67 -17.92 -54.84 -19.79
CA ASN A 67 -18.57 -56.03 -20.37
C ASN A 67 -19.51 -55.71 -21.54
N GLY A 68 -19.08 -54.82 -22.43
CA GLY A 68 -19.84 -54.38 -23.61
C GLY A 68 -20.97 -53.39 -23.32
N LYS A 69 -21.38 -53.19 -22.06
CA LYS A 69 -22.45 -52.25 -21.68
C LYS A 69 -21.88 -50.86 -21.37
N VAL A 70 -22.57 -49.82 -21.83
CA VAL A 70 -22.22 -48.43 -21.51
C VAL A 70 -22.61 -48.13 -20.07
N LYS A 71 -21.65 -47.67 -19.26
CA LYS A 71 -21.84 -47.17 -17.89
C LYS A 71 -21.48 -45.68 -17.83
N LYS A 72 -22.06 -44.98 -16.86
CA LYS A 72 -21.80 -43.55 -16.63
C LYS A 72 -21.52 -43.28 -15.17
N LYS A 73 -20.41 -42.60 -14.89
CA LYS A 73 -20.08 -42.03 -13.59
C LYS A 73 -20.17 -40.50 -13.69
N GLN A 74 -20.68 -39.86 -12.64
CA GLN A 74 -20.88 -38.42 -12.59
C GLN A 74 -20.40 -37.89 -11.25
N TRP A 75 -19.67 -36.79 -11.26
CA TRP A 75 -19.27 -36.07 -10.06
C TRP A 75 -19.89 -34.68 -10.10
N ALA A 76 -20.84 -34.43 -9.20
CA ALA A 76 -21.32 -33.07 -8.97
C ALA A 76 -20.21 -32.26 -8.30
N ILE A 77 -19.88 -31.09 -8.83
CA ILE A 77 -18.80 -30.24 -8.34
C ILE A 77 -19.36 -29.16 -7.44
N CYS A 78 -20.14 -28.25 -8.01
CA CYS A 78 -20.86 -27.19 -7.32
C CYS A 78 -22.07 -26.75 -8.16
N THR A 79 -22.85 -25.83 -7.61
CA THR A 79 -23.90 -25.10 -8.31
C THR A 79 -23.63 -23.63 -8.09
N MET A 80 -23.66 -22.83 -9.16
CA MET A 80 -23.50 -21.38 -9.11
C MET A 80 -24.77 -20.73 -9.65
N GLY A 81 -25.35 -19.78 -8.94
CA GLY A 81 -26.43 -18.91 -9.43
C GLY A 81 -25.94 -17.95 -10.51
N TYR A 82 -26.89 -17.35 -11.25
CA TYR A 82 -26.61 -16.33 -12.27
C TYR A 82 -25.70 -15.22 -11.75
N TYR A 83 -26.10 -14.55 -10.67
CA TYR A 83 -25.32 -13.47 -10.07
C TYR A 83 -24.00 -13.96 -9.46
N GLU A 84 -23.98 -15.19 -8.95
CA GLU A 84 -22.75 -15.75 -8.37
C GLU A 84 -21.64 -15.96 -9.41
N ILE A 85 -21.99 -16.19 -10.68
CA ILE A 85 -21.03 -16.37 -11.77
C ILE A 85 -20.25 -15.08 -12.06
N VAL A 86 -20.90 -13.92 -11.93
CA VAL A 86 -20.27 -12.62 -12.23
C VAL A 86 -19.58 -12.00 -11.01
N GLU A 87 -19.98 -12.40 -9.80
CA GLU A 87 -19.46 -11.87 -8.53
C GLU A 87 -18.33 -12.70 -7.91
N TYR A 88 -18.31 -14.01 -8.15
CA TYR A 88 -17.36 -14.93 -7.51
C TYR A 88 -16.64 -15.78 -8.54
N CYS A 89 -15.39 -16.14 -8.24
CA CYS A 89 -14.72 -17.13 -9.05
C CYS A 89 -15.20 -18.55 -8.69
N PHE A 90 -14.97 -19.50 -9.59
CA PHE A 90 -15.32 -20.91 -9.35
C PHE A 90 -14.72 -21.46 -8.05
N ASP A 91 -13.48 -21.06 -7.73
CA ASP A 91 -12.77 -21.54 -6.54
C ASP A 91 -13.41 -21.07 -5.22
N ASP A 92 -14.14 -19.94 -5.22
CA ASP A 92 -14.89 -19.47 -4.04
C ASP A 92 -16.11 -20.34 -3.72
N LYS A 93 -16.58 -21.13 -4.70
CA LYS A 93 -17.80 -21.96 -4.58
C LYS A 93 -17.52 -23.43 -4.30
N VAL A 94 -16.26 -23.80 -4.09
CA VAL A 94 -15.85 -25.18 -3.84
C VAL A 94 -15.01 -25.30 -2.57
N ILE A 95 -15.26 -26.36 -1.82
CA ILE A 95 -14.39 -26.72 -0.69
C ILE A 95 -13.16 -27.43 -1.27
N LYS A 96 -11.99 -26.79 -1.18
CA LYS A 96 -10.74 -27.27 -1.78
C LYS A 96 -10.42 -28.74 -1.48
N SER A 97 -10.55 -29.17 -0.23
CA SER A 97 -10.28 -30.56 0.18
C SER A 97 -11.24 -31.57 -0.47
N VAL A 98 -12.52 -31.23 -0.56
CA VAL A 98 -13.55 -32.05 -1.21
C VAL A 98 -13.31 -32.12 -2.72
N LEU A 99 -12.92 -31.00 -3.33
CA LEU A 99 -12.58 -30.97 -4.75
C LEU A 99 -11.35 -31.82 -5.06
N ASP A 100 -10.27 -31.67 -4.27
CA ASP A 100 -9.04 -32.43 -4.46
C ASP A 100 -9.29 -33.94 -4.33
N ALA A 101 -10.13 -34.38 -3.38
CA ALA A 101 -10.54 -35.77 -3.26
C ALA A 101 -11.31 -36.29 -4.49
N LYS A 102 -12.24 -35.49 -5.04
CA LYS A 102 -12.96 -35.84 -6.27
C LYS A 102 -12.02 -35.92 -7.48
N ILE A 103 -11.06 -35.01 -7.61
CA ILE A 103 -10.07 -35.03 -8.70
C ILE A 103 -9.20 -36.29 -8.61
N ALA A 104 -8.77 -36.66 -7.39
CA ALA A 104 -8.02 -37.89 -7.16
C ALA A 104 -8.87 -39.13 -7.54
N GLU A 105 -10.14 -39.17 -7.16
CA GLU A 105 -11.08 -40.24 -7.52
C GLU A 105 -11.31 -40.36 -9.03
N MET A 106 -11.31 -39.23 -9.76
CA MET A 106 -11.38 -39.20 -11.22
C MET A 106 -10.11 -39.73 -11.90
N GLY A 107 -8.98 -39.78 -11.19
CA GLY A 107 -7.70 -40.20 -11.75
C GLY A 107 -7.15 -39.25 -12.82
N ILE A 108 -7.49 -37.96 -12.75
CA ILE A 108 -7.04 -36.93 -13.70
C ILE A 108 -6.13 -35.90 -13.02
N LYS A 109 -5.32 -35.20 -13.81
CA LYS A 109 -4.51 -34.08 -13.30
C LYS A 109 -5.40 -32.88 -12.94
N LYS A 110 -5.05 -32.15 -11.89
CA LYS A 110 -5.75 -30.93 -11.46
C LYS A 110 -5.83 -29.87 -12.58
N SER A 111 -4.77 -29.70 -13.36
CA SER A 111 -4.76 -28.81 -14.53
C SER A 111 -5.75 -29.24 -15.62
N GLN A 112 -5.89 -30.54 -15.86
CA GLN A 112 -6.87 -31.08 -16.80
C GLN A 112 -8.30 -30.85 -16.31
N PHE A 113 -8.55 -31.02 -15.01
CA PHE A 113 -9.84 -30.70 -14.39
C PHE A 113 -10.22 -29.23 -14.61
N TYR A 114 -9.34 -28.29 -14.23
CA TYR A 114 -9.63 -26.86 -14.35
C TYR A 114 -9.84 -26.44 -15.80
N ARG A 115 -9.03 -26.95 -16.73
CA ARG A 115 -9.23 -26.69 -18.16
C ARG A 115 -10.64 -27.11 -18.59
N MET A 116 -11.06 -28.33 -18.25
CA MET A 116 -12.41 -28.81 -18.58
C MET A 116 -13.53 -27.95 -18.00
N VAL A 117 -13.34 -27.39 -16.80
CA VAL A 117 -14.33 -26.52 -16.16
C VAL A 117 -14.34 -25.14 -16.80
N TYR A 118 -13.19 -24.46 -16.86
CA TYR A 118 -13.08 -23.09 -17.37
C TYR A 118 -13.35 -22.97 -18.87
N ASP A 119 -13.01 -23.96 -19.69
CA ASP A 119 -13.36 -23.98 -21.13
C ASP A 119 -14.87 -23.82 -21.37
N LYS A 120 -15.71 -24.27 -20.42
CA LYS A 120 -17.17 -24.12 -20.48
C LYS A 120 -17.71 -22.98 -19.64
N LEU A 121 -17.15 -22.79 -18.45
CA LEU A 121 -17.61 -21.78 -17.52
C LEU A 121 -17.35 -20.37 -18.04
N ASN A 122 -16.20 -20.13 -18.67
CA ASN A 122 -15.87 -18.80 -19.22
C ASN A 122 -16.86 -18.37 -20.30
N LEU A 123 -17.24 -19.26 -21.21
CA LEU A 123 -18.23 -18.95 -22.25
C LEU A 123 -19.60 -18.55 -21.67
N LEU A 124 -19.98 -19.18 -20.55
CA LEU A 124 -21.21 -18.85 -19.84
C LEU A 124 -21.07 -17.54 -19.08
N GLU A 125 -19.94 -17.36 -18.39
CA GLU A 125 -19.62 -16.15 -17.64
C GLU A 125 -19.60 -14.93 -18.55
N ASP A 126 -18.96 -15.00 -19.72
CA ASP A 126 -18.93 -13.90 -20.69
C ASP A 126 -20.33 -13.47 -21.12
N SER A 127 -21.23 -14.43 -21.39
CA SER A 127 -22.62 -14.15 -21.75
C SER A 127 -23.39 -13.48 -20.61
N ILE A 128 -23.29 -14.02 -19.40
CA ILE A 128 -23.96 -13.47 -18.21
C ILE A 128 -23.39 -12.10 -17.86
N ARG A 129 -22.08 -11.90 -18.02
CA ARG A 129 -21.39 -10.65 -17.73
C ARG A 129 -21.86 -9.53 -18.65
N VAL A 130 -21.98 -9.76 -19.95
CA VAL A 130 -22.52 -8.77 -20.90
C VAL A 130 -23.93 -8.32 -20.48
N GLU A 131 -24.81 -9.26 -20.16
CA GLU A 131 -26.17 -8.94 -19.69
C GLU A 131 -26.17 -8.19 -18.35
N TYR A 132 -25.35 -8.63 -17.40
CA TYR A 132 -25.29 -8.04 -16.06
C TYR A 132 -24.70 -6.62 -16.10
N GLU A 133 -23.71 -6.37 -16.95
CA GLU A 133 -23.08 -5.05 -17.08
C GLU A 133 -24.04 -3.97 -17.64
N GLU A 134 -25.08 -4.38 -18.35
CA GLU A 134 -26.14 -3.47 -18.83
C GLU A 134 -27.14 -3.08 -17.73
N THR A 135 -27.16 -3.80 -16.60
CA THR A 135 -28.10 -3.56 -15.51
C THR A 135 -27.78 -2.29 -14.72
N GLU A 136 -28.81 -1.67 -14.16
CA GLU A 136 -28.64 -0.55 -13.23
C GLU A 136 -27.91 -0.97 -11.95
N GLU A 137 -28.11 -2.22 -11.48
CA GLU A 137 -27.40 -2.76 -10.34
C GLU A 137 -25.88 -2.69 -10.52
N TYR A 138 -25.39 -3.16 -11.67
CA TYR A 138 -23.97 -3.13 -11.97
C TYR A 138 -23.45 -1.69 -12.08
N LYS A 139 -24.15 -0.81 -12.80
CA LYS A 139 -23.74 0.59 -12.98
C LYS A 139 -23.63 1.31 -11.64
N THR A 140 -24.64 1.19 -10.78
CA THR A 140 -24.64 1.77 -9.42
C THR A 140 -23.52 1.18 -8.57
N HIS A 141 -23.30 -0.14 -8.62
CA HIS A 141 -22.19 -0.76 -7.89
C HIS A 141 -20.82 -0.22 -8.35
N LYS A 142 -20.62 -0.05 -9.66
CA LYS A 142 -19.38 0.52 -10.22
C LYS A 142 -19.18 1.97 -9.83
N GLU A 143 -20.25 2.77 -9.81
CA GLU A 143 -20.23 4.15 -9.35
C GLU A 143 -19.82 4.23 -7.86
N HIS A 144 -20.47 3.45 -7.00
CA HIS A 144 -20.10 3.35 -5.59
C HIS A 144 -18.63 2.95 -5.42
N GLN A 145 -18.13 1.96 -6.16
CA GLN A 145 -16.72 1.57 -6.11
C GLN A 145 -15.78 2.72 -6.50
N ALA A 146 -16.15 3.51 -7.52
CA ALA A 146 -15.36 4.65 -7.99
C ALA A 146 -15.30 5.75 -6.93
N ILE A 147 -16.43 6.07 -6.29
CA ILE A 147 -16.52 7.03 -5.18
C ILE A 147 -15.63 6.57 -4.02
N LEU A 148 -15.77 5.32 -3.58
CA LEU A 148 -14.99 4.79 -2.45
C LEU A 148 -13.50 4.71 -2.74
N THR A 149 -13.10 4.38 -3.97
CA THR A 149 -11.70 4.38 -4.38
C THR A 149 -11.11 5.79 -4.34
N THR A 150 -11.85 6.77 -4.85
CA THR A 150 -11.47 8.19 -4.79
C THR A 150 -11.35 8.65 -3.35
N HIS A 151 -12.37 8.40 -2.52
CA HIS A 151 -12.37 8.73 -1.09
C HIS A 151 -11.15 8.17 -0.36
N ARG A 152 -10.85 6.86 -0.51
CA ARG A 152 -9.68 6.22 0.15
C ARG A 152 -8.36 6.82 -0.29
N ASN A 153 -8.21 7.10 -1.60
CA ASN A 153 -6.99 7.70 -2.14
C ASN A 153 -6.80 9.13 -1.64
N THR A 154 -7.85 9.97 -1.73
CA THR A 154 -7.81 11.36 -1.26
C THR A 154 -7.57 11.43 0.24
N LYS A 155 -8.27 10.59 1.03
CA LYS A 155 -8.04 10.45 2.48
C LYS A 155 -6.57 10.15 2.77
N ARG A 156 -5.99 9.14 2.12
CA ARG A 156 -4.58 8.77 2.31
C ARG A 156 -3.63 9.94 2.00
N GLU A 157 -3.83 10.64 0.89
CA GLU A 157 -2.94 11.76 0.53
C GLU A 157 -3.12 12.97 1.46
N PHE A 158 -4.35 13.26 1.88
CA PHE A 158 -4.63 14.32 2.84
C PHE A 158 -4.02 14.02 4.22
N GLU A 159 -4.18 12.80 4.72
CA GLU A 159 -3.69 12.42 6.06
C GLU A 159 -2.16 12.33 6.13
N LYS A 160 -1.47 12.07 5.00
CA LYS A 160 -0.01 12.26 4.92
C LYS A 160 0.39 13.71 5.18
N LEU A 161 -0.45 14.67 4.82
CA LEU A 161 -0.17 16.10 4.90
C LEU A 161 -0.63 16.72 6.22
N TYR A 162 -1.72 16.26 6.81
CA TYR A 162 -2.39 16.89 7.94
C TYR A 162 -2.51 16.00 9.19
N GLY A 163 -2.10 14.73 9.10
CA GLY A 163 -2.16 13.78 10.20
C GLY A 163 -3.25 12.73 10.03
N LYS A 164 -3.06 11.61 10.70
CA LYS A 164 -3.98 10.45 10.68
C LYS A 164 -5.35 10.84 11.26
N ASP A 165 -6.42 10.24 10.72
CA ASP A 165 -7.80 10.37 11.20
C ASP A 165 -8.37 11.81 11.13
N THR A 166 -7.75 12.69 10.34
CA THR A 166 -8.21 14.08 10.18
C THR A 166 -9.21 14.26 9.03
N TYR A 167 -9.16 13.41 8.00
CA TYR A 167 -9.91 13.63 6.77
C TYR A 167 -11.42 13.53 6.98
N ASN A 168 -11.86 12.47 7.67
CA ASN A 168 -13.28 12.23 7.93
C ASN A 168 -13.89 13.26 8.90
N ARG A 169 -13.09 14.04 9.63
CA ARG A 169 -13.58 15.16 10.44
C ARG A 169 -13.95 16.38 9.60
N ILE A 170 -13.61 16.40 8.31
CA ILE A 170 -13.73 17.55 7.41
C ILE A 170 -14.59 17.21 6.21
N TYR A 171 -14.31 16.09 5.56
CA TYR A 171 -14.89 15.71 4.28
C TYR A 171 -15.78 14.48 4.44
N ASP A 172 -16.89 14.46 3.72
CA ASP A 172 -17.69 13.23 3.58
C ASP A 172 -17.13 12.29 2.49
N VAL A 173 -17.85 11.20 2.23
CA VAL A 173 -17.46 10.19 1.23
C VAL A 173 -17.37 10.73 -0.20
N TYR A 174 -18.10 11.81 -0.52
CA TYR A 174 -18.08 12.48 -1.82
C TYR A 174 -17.02 13.58 -1.91
N GLY A 175 -16.29 13.85 -0.82
CA GLY A 175 -15.28 14.91 -0.75
C GLY A 175 -15.87 16.30 -0.53
N VAL A 176 -17.12 16.40 -0.06
CA VAL A 176 -17.74 17.68 0.28
C VAL A 176 -17.21 18.13 1.65
N VAL A 177 -16.79 19.38 1.76
CA VAL A 177 -16.39 19.98 3.05
C VAL A 177 -17.62 20.15 3.93
N ARG A 178 -17.61 19.50 5.08
CA ARG A 178 -18.63 19.54 6.12
C ARG A 178 -18.17 20.31 7.36
N ASN A 179 -16.86 20.34 7.64
CA ASN A 179 -16.27 21.14 8.72
C ASN A 179 -15.17 22.08 8.21
N LYS A 180 -15.58 23.27 7.78
CA LYS A 180 -14.68 24.29 7.23
C LYS A 180 -13.75 24.87 8.29
N GLU A 181 -14.23 25.02 9.52
CA GLU A 181 -13.45 25.60 10.60
C GLU A 181 -12.26 24.71 10.98
N TYR A 182 -12.49 23.41 11.16
CA TYR A 182 -11.41 22.47 11.47
C TYR A 182 -10.39 22.37 10.33
N LEU A 183 -10.83 22.45 9.07
CA LEU A 183 -9.93 22.54 7.92
C LEU A 183 -9.04 23.79 7.99
N GLU A 184 -9.61 24.96 8.29
CA GLU A 184 -8.87 26.21 8.43
C GLU A 184 -7.85 26.14 9.59
N GLN A 185 -8.22 25.52 10.71
CA GLN A 185 -7.32 25.28 11.84
C GLN A 185 -6.11 24.41 11.45
N LEU A 186 -6.34 23.29 10.73
CA LEU A 186 -5.25 22.42 10.27
C LEU A 186 -4.32 23.12 9.27
N ILE A 187 -4.87 23.90 8.34
CA ILE A 187 -4.08 24.68 7.38
C ILE A 187 -3.22 25.71 8.13
N ALA A 188 -3.79 26.43 9.09
CA ALA A 188 -3.07 27.41 9.89
C ALA A 188 -1.95 26.77 10.72
N ALA A 189 -2.24 25.66 11.40
CA ALA A 189 -1.29 24.91 12.22
C ALA A 189 -0.11 24.38 11.39
N LYS A 190 -0.39 23.82 10.21
CA LYS A 190 0.66 23.37 9.29
C LYS A 190 1.52 24.53 8.79
N GLY A 191 0.90 25.63 8.39
CA GLY A 191 1.64 26.83 7.95
C GLY A 191 2.54 27.42 9.04
N THR A 192 2.15 27.32 10.31
CA THR A 192 3.00 27.71 11.45
C THR A 192 4.15 26.73 11.66
N ALA A 193 3.88 25.42 11.60
CA ALA A 193 4.91 24.39 11.73
C ALA A 193 5.99 24.49 10.64
N GLU A 194 5.60 24.71 9.38
CA GLU A 194 6.54 24.88 8.26
C GLU A 194 7.42 26.13 8.43
N LYS A 195 6.85 27.23 8.92
CA LYS A 195 7.62 28.45 9.23
C LYS A 195 8.64 28.20 10.35
N ALA A 196 8.23 27.50 11.42
CA ALA A 196 9.10 27.16 12.53
C ALA A 196 10.26 26.26 12.09
N GLN A 197 9.98 25.25 11.26
CA GLN A 197 10.99 24.35 10.70
C GLN A 197 12.01 25.13 9.86
N LYS A 198 11.55 25.99 8.93
CA LYS A 198 12.44 26.83 8.12
C LYS A 198 13.33 27.73 8.97
N ALA A 199 12.78 28.33 10.03
CA ALA A 199 13.55 29.16 10.95
C ALA A 199 14.63 28.34 11.69
N GLN A 200 14.32 27.12 12.10
CA GLN A 200 15.28 26.23 12.77
C GLN A 200 16.38 25.73 11.82
N GLU A 201 16.04 25.36 10.59
CA GLU A 201 17.00 24.98 9.55
C GLU A 201 17.92 26.15 9.19
N GLU A 202 17.36 27.35 9.06
CA GLU A 202 18.15 28.55 8.79
C GLU A 202 19.08 28.88 9.96
N TYR A 203 18.58 28.78 11.20
CA TYR A 203 19.40 28.92 12.40
C TYR A 203 20.55 27.91 12.43
N LYS A 204 20.28 26.63 12.16
CA LYS A 204 21.29 25.57 12.09
C LYS A 204 22.34 25.88 11.02
N ARG A 205 21.90 26.26 9.81
CA ARG A 205 22.79 26.64 8.70
C ARG A 205 23.69 27.83 9.06
N ARG A 206 23.13 28.86 9.71
CA ARG A 206 23.91 30.02 10.18
C ARG A 206 24.93 29.59 11.24
N SER A 207 24.51 28.77 12.21
CA SER A 207 25.40 28.23 13.25
C SER A 207 26.56 27.41 12.66
N GLU A 208 26.29 26.51 11.71
CA GLU A 208 27.32 25.72 11.01
C GLU A 208 28.30 26.62 10.25
N LYS A 209 27.80 27.68 9.58
CA LYS A 209 28.64 28.64 8.87
C LYS A 209 29.52 29.45 9.82
N GLU A 210 29.00 29.87 10.97
CA GLU A 210 29.77 30.57 11.99
C GLU A 210 30.83 29.67 12.64
N GLN A 211 30.50 28.42 12.94
CA GLN A 211 31.47 27.42 13.40
C GLN A 211 32.58 27.22 12.38
N TRP A 212 32.24 27.13 11.08
CA TRP A 212 33.21 27.03 10.00
C TRP A 212 34.14 28.24 9.92
N LYS A 213 33.57 29.45 10.05
CA LYS A 213 34.35 30.69 10.06
C LYS A 213 35.33 30.74 11.23
N ARG A 214 34.88 30.37 12.44
CA ARG A 214 35.76 30.30 13.63
C ARG A 214 36.87 29.28 13.48
N PHE A 215 36.57 28.12 12.89
CA PHE A 215 37.57 27.09 12.57
C PHE A 215 38.62 27.61 11.57
N GLU A 216 38.19 28.30 10.51
CA GLU A 216 39.10 28.93 9.55
C GLU A 216 39.95 30.04 10.18
N GLU A 217 39.39 30.86 11.06
CA GLU A 217 40.14 31.90 11.79
C GLU A 217 41.17 31.27 12.74
N HIS A 218 40.85 30.15 13.41
CA HIS A 218 41.77 29.44 14.29
C HIS A 218 42.92 28.74 13.55
N PHE A 219 42.65 28.13 12.40
CA PHE A 219 43.69 27.46 11.59
C PHE A 219 44.42 28.41 10.64
N GLY A 220 43.82 29.53 10.27
CA GLY A 220 44.43 30.56 9.42
C GLY A 220 45.47 31.43 10.14
N LYS A 221 45.53 31.38 11.49
CA LYS A 221 46.50 32.13 12.31
C LYS A 221 47.48 31.25 13.11
N GLY A 222 47.67 30.00 12.70
CA GLY A 222 48.51 29.01 13.38
C GLY A 222 49.85 28.72 12.70
N GLY A 223 50.60 29.75 12.28
CA GLY A 223 52.03 29.62 11.98
C GLY A 223 52.85 29.53 13.27
N GLY A 224 52.64 28.46 14.05
CA GLY A 224 53.35 28.20 15.30
C GLY A 224 54.64 27.45 15.03
N SER A 225 55.77 28.12 15.24
CA SER A 225 57.12 27.55 15.14
C SER A 225 57.29 26.37 16.10
N TYR A 226 57.46 25.17 15.58
CA TYR A 226 58.33 24.18 16.19
C TYR A 226 59.03 23.40 15.08
N SER A 227 60.34 23.60 15.01
CA SER A 227 61.27 22.89 14.17
C SER A 227 61.24 21.39 14.52
N SER A 228 60.90 20.55 13.55
CA SER A 228 61.30 19.15 13.55
C SER A 228 61.65 18.74 12.13
N THR A 229 62.94 18.54 11.89
CA THR A 229 63.49 18.06 10.63
C THR A 229 63.09 16.60 10.42
N THR A 230 62.03 16.37 9.63
CA THR A 230 61.74 15.05 9.06
C THR A 230 61.72 15.18 7.53
N ASN A 231 62.65 14.49 6.87
CA ASN A 231 62.70 14.39 5.40
C ASN A 231 61.45 13.63 4.93
N SER A 232 60.40 14.36 4.55
CA SER A 232 59.25 13.78 3.85
C SER A 232 59.58 13.62 2.36
N ASN A 233 59.25 12.48 1.76
CA ASN A 233 59.40 12.25 0.32
C ASN A 233 58.28 12.86 -0.54
N TYR A 234 57.36 13.62 0.06
CA TYR A 234 56.24 14.24 -0.65
C TYR A 234 56.66 15.55 -1.31
N ASN A 235 56.23 15.74 -2.56
CA ASN A 235 56.38 17.03 -3.24
C ASN A 235 55.38 18.07 -2.71
N GLU A 236 55.55 19.35 -3.05
CA GLU A 236 54.74 20.44 -2.50
C GLU A 236 53.24 20.36 -2.87
N ASN A 237 52.90 19.78 -4.03
CA ASN A 237 51.51 19.54 -4.41
C ASN A 237 50.89 18.43 -3.54
N GLU A 238 51.64 17.35 -3.31
CA GLU A 238 51.22 16.25 -2.42
C GLU A 238 51.08 16.72 -0.98
N LYS A 239 51.99 17.56 -0.47
CA LYS A 239 51.87 18.16 0.86
C LYS A 239 50.63 19.05 0.99
N THR A 240 50.26 19.75 -0.07
CA THR A 240 49.02 20.54 -0.11
C THR A 240 47.79 19.64 0.03
N MET A 241 47.75 18.53 -0.72
CA MET A 241 46.67 17.54 -0.59
C MET A 241 46.66 16.87 0.79
N LEU A 242 47.82 16.54 1.36
CA LEU A 242 47.90 15.94 2.70
C LEU A 242 47.46 16.92 3.80
N LYS A 243 47.72 18.23 3.65
CA LYS A 243 47.20 19.27 4.54
C LYS A 243 45.67 19.34 4.48
N GLU A 244 45.08 19.21 3.30
CA GLU A 244 43.62 19.14 3.14
C GLU A 244 43.04 17.87 3.78
N ILE A 245 43.67 16.72 3.56
CA ILE A 245 43.28 15.44 4.19
C ILE A 245 43.36 15.56 5.71
N TYR A 246 44.44 16.11 6.25
CA TYR A 246 44.60 16.35 7.68
C TYR A 246 43.51 17.28 8.22
N ARG A 247 43.22 18.39 7.52
CA ARG A 247 42.18 19.36 7.90
C ARG A 247 40.79 18.70 7.93
N MET A 248 40.46 17.90 6.93
CA MET A 248 39.17 17.19 6.87
C MET A 248 39.05 16.11 7.93
N ALA A 249 40.10 15.31 8.15
CA ALA A 249 40.11 14.25 9.15
C ALA A 249 40.06 14.82 10.58
N SER A 250 40.76 15.92 10.85
CA SER A 250 40.78 16.58 12.17
C SER A 250 39.38 17.05 12.59
N LYS A 251 38.58 17.52 11.63
CA LYS A 251 37.18 17.91 11.86
C LYS A 251 36.33 16.75 12.37
N LYS A 252 36.54 15.54 11.86
CA LYS A 252 35.78 14.34 12.29
C LYS A 252 36.34 13.70 13.54
N PHE A 253 37.65 13.78 13.77
CA PHE A 253 38.33 13.08 14.85
C PHE A 253 38.56 13.94 16.10
N HIS A 254 38.10 15.19 16.10
CA HIS A 254 38.09 16.01 17.30
C HIS A 254 37.21 15.35 18.39
N PRO A 255 37.66 15.30 19.67
CA PRO A 255 36.89 14.73 20.78
C PRO A 255 35.45 15.27 20.85
N ASP A 256 35.29 16.59 20.72
CA ASP A 256 33.98 17.25 20.75
C ASP A 256 33.04 16.82 19.60
N ALA A 257 33.59 16.34 18.48
CA ALA A 257 32.81 15.96 17.30
C ALA A 257 32.47 14.46 17.28
N CYS A 258 33.33 13.60 17.83
CA CYS A 258 33.14 12.14 17.78
C CYS A 258 32.98 11.44 19.14
N GLY A 259 33.09 12.18 20.25
CA GLY A 259 32.96 11.66 21.62
C GLY A 259 34.11 10.73 22.05
N ASP A 260 35.20 10.70 21.28
CA ASP A 260 36.37 9.87 21.52
C ASP A 260 37.30 10.53 22.56
N ASP A 261 38.14 9.73 23.23
CA ASP A 261 39.10 10.19 24.26
C ASP A 261 40.30 11.00 23.71
N GLY A 262 40.23 11.39 22.43
CA GLY A 262 41.30 12.04 21.68
C GLY A 262 42.33 11.08 21.11
N SER A 263 42.18 9.76 21.24
CA SER A 263 43.08 8.78 20.65
C SER A 263 43.14 8.89 19.12
N LYS A 264 42.01 9.10 18.44
CA LYS A 264 41.98 9.33 16.98
C LYS A 264 42.71 10.59 16.56
N MET A 265 42.61 11.66 17.35
CA MET A 265 43.31 12.91 17.07
C MET A 265 44.82 12.75 17.28
N LYS A 266 45.24 12.05 18.35
CA LYS A 266 46.66 11.71 18.58
C LYS A 266 47.25 10.88 17.44
N PHE A 267 46.50 9.90 16.93
CA PHE A 267 46.92 9.12 15.77
C PHE A 267 47.08 9.98 14.50
N LEU A 268 46.13 10.88 14.26
CA LEU A 268 46.17 11.77 13.11
C LEU A 268 47.34 12.78 13.21
N THR A 269 47.67 13.28 14.42
CA THR A 269 48.85 14.12 14.65
C THR A 269 50.15 13.36 14.36
N LYS A 270 50.24 12.08 14.76
CA LYS A 270 51.39 11.23 14.41
C LYS A 270 51.55 11.08 12.89
N LEU A 271 50.45 10.96 12.14
CA LEU A 271 50.49 10.92 10.67
C LEU A 271 50.97 12.26 10.08
N LYS A 272 50.54 13.39 10.63
CA LYS A 272 50.99 14.74 10.21
C LYS A 272 52.51 14.88 10.33
N GLU A 273 53.07 14.44 11.45
CA GLU A 273 54.52 14.47 11.70
C GLU A 273 55.29 13.56 10.73
N GLN A 274 54.75 12.35 10.45
CA GLN A 274 55.32 11.43 9.47
C GLN A 274 55.26 11.98 8.03
N TRP A 275 54.22 12.75 7.71
CA TRP A 275 54.09 13.44 6.42
C TRP A 275 54.99 14.67 6.31
N GLY A 276 55.65 15.10 7.40
CA GLY A 276 56.50 16.28 7.42
C GLY A 276 55.73 17.59 7.20
N LEU A 277 54.50 17.67 7.73
CA LEU A 277 53.59 18.83 7.64
C LEU A 277 53.47 19.62 8.93
#